data_AF-A0A928W4B4-F1
#
_entry.id   AF-A0A928W4B4-F1
#
_cell.length_a   1.000
_cell.length_b   1.000
_cell.length_c   1.000
_cell.angle_alpha   90.00
_cell.angle_beta   90.00
_cell.angle_gamma   90.00
#
_symmetry.space_group_name_H-M   'P 1'
#
loop_
_entity.id
_entity.type
_entity.pdbx_description
1 polymer ?
#
loop_
_entity_poly.entity_id
_entity_poly.type
_entity_poly.pdbx_seq_one_letter_code
_entity_poly.pdbx_strand_id
1 'polypeptide(L)'
;MSEEDLNNDRSIWGTVVAVQANFYQVKLESTTTHKFGTPSSLDNFERAKFLLCTRRTRLKKIGQRVMVGDRVLVVEPDWQDDRGAIAEVLPRATELERPPVANAERILLVFAVEEPTLDPWQLSRFLVKAESAALELCLCLNKCDLITAAQRQQWQQRLEQWGYRASYISVEQRSGIDELLQRLEGKISVVAGPSGVGKSSLIDALIPSISLRVAEVSGKLQRGRHTTRHVELFELPGGGLLADSPGFNQPNLDFVPAELAQYFPEARARLKTSSCQFSDCLHRDEPNCVVRGDWERYEHYLDFLDRAIAYQEALQQQPDQEDQVKLMVKRSGKSQYEPKLQTKKYRRISRKTRQQNLQDIYDRQLEEEAEDLL
;
A
#
# COMPACT_ATOMS: atom_id res chain seq x y z
N MET A 1 52.43 -13.03 -5.96
CA MET A 1 51.06 -12.52 -6.10
C MET A 1 50.32 -13.58 -6.90
N SER A 2 49.59 -14.43 -6.19
CA SER A 2 48.89 -15.59 -6.75
C SER A 2 47.72 -15.13 -7.62
N GLU A 3 47.42 -15.91 -8.66
CA GLU A 3 46.31 -15.71 -9.62
C GLU A 3 44.90 -15.80 -9.00
N GLU A 4 44.78 -15.84 -7.67
CA GLU A 4 43.51 -15.95 -6.94
C GLU A 4 42.84 -14.59 -6.65
N ASP A 5 43.56 -13.46 -6.76
CA ASP A 5 43.04 -12.14 -6.39
C ASP A 5 42.27 -11.41 -7.52
N LEU A 6 42.17 -12.00 -8.72
CA LEU A 6 41.57 -11.36 -9.89
C LEU A 6 40.08 -11.71 -10.14
N ASN A 7 39.45 -12.50 -9.27
CA ASN A 7 38.11 -13.06 -9.55
C ASN A 7 36.97 -12.55 -8.66
N ASN A 8 37.18 -11.52 -7.83
CA ASN A 8 36.23 -11.18 -6.75
C ASN A 8 35.43 -9.86 -6.92
N ASP A 9 35.37 -9.27 -8.11
CA ASP A 9 34.64 -7.99 -8.31
C ASP A 9 33.54 -8.06 -9.36
N ARG A 10 32.86 -9.21 -9.46
CA ARG A 10 31.53 -9.23 -10.05
C ARG A 10 30.54 -8.86 -8.94
N SER A 11 30.21 -7.57 -8.86
CA SER A 11 29.11 -7.09 -8.02
C SER A 11 27.83 -7.83 -8.40
N ILE A 12 27.32 -8.67 -7.49
CA ILE A 12 26.07 -9.41 -7.67
C ILE A 12 24.93 -8.59 -7.11
N TRP A 13 23.93 -8.31 -7.94
CA TRP A 13 22.78 -7.51 -7.56
C TRP A 13 21.49 -8.29 -7.78
N GLY A 14 20.47 -7.93 -7.02
CA GLY A 14 19.19 -8.59 -7.08
C GLY A 14 18.09 -7.79 -6.41
N THR A 15 16.86 -8.29 -6.53
CA THR A 15 15.67 -7.70 -5.95
C THR A 15 15.16 -8.55 -4.80
N VAL A 16 14.87 -7.95 -3.66
CA VAL A 16 14.28 -8.63 -2.49
C VAL A 16 12.83 -8.98 -2.82
N VAL A 17 12.50 -10.27 -2.93
CA VAL A 17 11.15 -10.74 -3.27
C VAL A 17 10.30 -11.09 -2.05
N ALA A 18 10.93 -11.49 -0.94
CA ALA A 18 10.24 -11.80 0.31
C ALA A 18 11.11 -11.50 1.53
N VAL A 19 10.46 -11.14 2.64
CA VAL A 19 11.12 -10.85 3.93
C VAL A 19 10.56 -11.79 5.00
N GLN A 20 11.43 -12.61 5.59
CA GLN A 20 11.07 -13.61 6.60
C GLN A 20 11.96 -13.45 7.84
N ALA A 21 11.45 -12.79 8.89
CA ALA A 21 12.12 -12.57 10.19
C ALA A 21 13.61 -12.11 10.11
N ASN A 22 14.54 -13.05 9.92
CA ASN A 22 15.99 -12.81 9.86
C ASN A 22 16.61 -12.98 8.47
N PHE A 23 15.84 -13.45 7.50
CA PHE A 23 16.28 -13.77 6.15
C PHE A 23 15.50 -12.98 5.09
N TYR A 24 16.16 -12.76 3.96
CA TYR A 24 15.65 -12.03 2.81
C TYR A 24 15.82 -12.92 1.59
N GLN A 25 14.73 -13.23 0.91
CA GLN A 25 14.83 -13.94 -0.36
C GLN A 25 15.14 -12.92 -1.46
N VAL A 26 16.27 -13.09 -2.12
CA VAL A 26 16.74 -12.17 -3.18
C VAL A 26 16.74 -12.92 -4.50
N LYS A 27 16.00 -12.39 -5.48
CA LYS A 27 16.08 -12.81 -6.87
C LYS A 27 17.26 -12.10 -7.53
N LEU A 28 18.24 -12.86 -7.99
CA LEU A 28 19.39 -12.29 -8.69
C LEU A 28 18.97 -11.86 -10.10
N GLU A 29 19.50 -10.72 -10.55
CA GLU A 29 19.37 -10.32 -11.94
C GLU A 29 20.43 -11.07 -12.76
N SER A 30 20.01 -11.81 -13.79
CA SER A 30 20.94 -12.54 -14.65
C SER A 30 21.79 -11.52 -15.43
N THR A 31 23.09 -11.49 -15.16
CA THR A 31 24.04 -10.70 -15.94
C THR A 31 24.19 -11.35 -17.32
N THR A 32 23.37 -10.97 -18.30
CA THR A 32 23.58 -11.35 -19.70
C THR A 32 24.88 -10.74 -20.22
N THR A 33 25.98 -11.49 -20.20
CA THR A 33 27.10 -11.34 -21.15
C THR A 33 27.77 -12.69 -21.41
N HIS A 34 27.08 -13.55 -22.18
CA HIS A 34 27.77 -14.54 -23.02
C HIS A 34 27.40 -14.29 -24.48
N LYS A 35 28.04 -13.27 -25.09
CA LYS A 35 28.28 -13.28 -26.54
C LYS A 35 29.40 -14.28 -26.77
N PHE A 36 29.08 -15.52 -27.14
CA PHE A 36 29.86 -16.38 -28.04
C PHE A 36 29.10 -17.70 -28.21
N GLY A 37 28.53 -17.95 -29.38
CA GLY A 37 27.92 -19.22 -29.74
C GLY A 37 26.63 -19.05 -30.53
N THR A 38 26.64 -19.49 -31.78
CA THR A 38 25.50 -19.56 -32.70
C THR A 38 24.26 -20.23 -32.08
N PRO A 39 23.04 -19.78 -32.40
CA PRO A 39 21.81 -20.32 -31.83
C PRO A 39 21.47 -21.64 -32.50
N SER A 40 21.62 -22.73 -31.77
CA SER A 40 20.98 -24.01 -32.09
C SER A 40 20.25 -24.53 -30.87
N SER A 41 19.03 -25.00 -31.10
CA SER A 41 18.10 -25.69 -30.19
C SER A 41 17.54 -24.89 -29.01
N LEU A 42 16.24 -24.59 -29.15
CA LEU A 42 15.19 -24.68 -28.12
C LEU A 42 15.66 -25.39 -26.84
N ASP A 43 15.88 -24.59 -25.78
CA ASP A 43 15.93 -24.94 -24.35
C ASP A 43 17.03 -24.14 -23.64
N ASN A 44 16.76 -22.86 -23.37
CA ASN A 44 17.50 -22.10 -22.35
C ASN A 44 16.57 -21.04 -21.76
N PHE A 45 15.55 -21.50 -21.02
CA PHE A 45 15.00 -20.67 -19.95
C PHE A 45 16.05 -20.63 -18.83
N GLU A 46 16.91 -19.61 -18.82
CA GLU A 46 17.74 -19.31 -17.65
C GLU A 46 16.80 -19.17 -16.44
N ARG A 47 16.73 -20.19 -15.58
CA ARG A 47 15.93 -20.14 -14.37
C ARG A 47 16.47 -19.01 -13.49
N ALA A 48 15.58 -18.11 -13.08
CA ALA A 48 15.91 -17.09 -12.10
C ALA A 48 16.55 -17.74 -10.86
N LYS A 49 17.72 -17.24 -10.46
CA LYS A 49 18.45 -17.75 -9.29
C LYS A 49 18.04 -16.97 -8.05
N PHE A 50 17.61 -17.70 -7.02
CA PHE A 50 17.22 -17.11 -5.74
C PHE A 50 18.27 -17.43 -4.68
N LEU A 51 18.59 -16.46 -3.83
CA LEU A 51 19.44 -16.65 -2.67
C LEU A 51 18.70 -16.25 -1.38
N LEU A 52 18.88 -17.05 -0.33
CA LEU A 52 18.46 -16.71 1.02
C LEU A 52 19.56 -15.89 1.69
N CYS A 53 19.33 -14.59 1.79
CA CYS A 53 20.33 -13.65 2.27
C CYS A 53 20.11 -13.20 3.71
N THR A 54 21.20 -12.91 4.43
CA THR A 54 21.16 -12.24 5.73
C THR A 54 21.63 -10.79 5.62
N ARG A 55 21.13 -9.91 6.50
CA ARG A 55 21.57 -8.51 6.54
C ARG A 55 22.86 -8.38 7.33
N ARG A 56 23.93 -7.84 6.71
CA ARG A 56 25.21 -7.57 7.39
C ARG A 56 25.06 -6.65 8.60
N THR A 57 25.89 -6.87 9.61
CA THR A 57 25.89 -6.10 10.87
C THR A 57 26.09 -4.59 10.64
N ARG A 58 26.85 -4.19 9.61
CA ARG A 58 27.03 -2.77 9.24
C ARG A 58 25.71 -2.08 8.91
N LEU A 59 24.84 -2.72 8.12
CA LEU A 59 23.51 -2.19 7.80
C LEU A 59 22.61 -2.10 9.03
N LYS A 60 22.74 -3.04 9.99
CA LYS A 60 22.05 -2.97 11.28
C LYS A 60 22.48 -1.75 12.09
N LYS A 61 23.77 -1.40 12.09
CA LYS A 61 24.32 -0.25 12.82
C LYS A 61 23.89 1.10 12.25
N ILE A 62 23.74 1.18 10.93
CA ILE A 62 23.28 2.40 10.22
C ILE A 62 21.74 2.54 10.30
N GLY A 63 21.02 1.49 10.73
CA GLY A 63 19.56 1.51 10.83
C GLY A 63 18.85 1.32 9.49
N GLN A 64 19.57 1.01 8.41
CA GLN A 64 18.98 0.82 7.08
C GLN A 64 17.99 -0.36 7.09
N ARG A 65 16.72 -0.06 6.80
CA ARG A 65 15.66 -1.05 6.66
C ARG A 65 15.69 -1.65 5.25
N VAL A 66 15.66 -2.98 5.18
CA VAL A 66 15.48 -3.73 3.92
C VAL A 66 14.00 -4.10 3.81
N MET A 67 13.43 -3.87 2.63
CA MET A 67 12.02 -4.12 2.32
C MET A 67 11.89 -4.96 1.05
N VAL A 68 10.69 -5.50 0.86
CA VAL A 68 10.32 -6.16 -0.40
C VAL A 68 10.38 -5.14 -1.53
N GLY A 69 10.97 -5.53 -2.67
CA GLY A 69 11.21 -4.69 -3.84
C GLY A 69 12.51 -3.87 -3.77
N ASP A 70 13.25 -3.89 -2.66
CA ASP A 70 14.57 -3.25 -2.60
C ASP A 70 15.54 -3.92 -3.57
N ARG A 71 16.29 -3.09 -4.31
CA ARG A 71 17.46 -3.55 -5.07
C ARG A 71 18.65 -3.58 -4.15
N VAL A 72 19.36 -4.71 -4.10
CA VAL A 72 20.40 -4.97 -3.12
C VAL A 72 21.67 -5.54 -3.77
N LEU A 73 22.81 -5.19 -3.18
CA LEU A 73 24.09 -5.80 -3.49
C LEU A 73 24.29 -7.02 -2.57
N VAL A 74 24.52 -8.18 -3.18
CA VAL A 74 24.78 -9.45 -2.50
C VAL A 74 26.27 -9.77 -2.58
N VAL A 75 26.82 -10.19 -1.44
CA VAL A 75 28.21 -10.64 -1.31
C VAL A 75 28.28 -12.00 -0.63
N GLU A 76 29.42 -12.68 -0.76
CA GLU A 76 29.66 -14.01 -0.20
C GLU A 76 28.55 -15.01 -0.57
N PRO A 77 28.21 -15.16 -1.88
CA PRO A 77 27.20 -16.13 -2.27
C PRO A 77 27.73 -17.55 -2.05
N ASP A 78 27.01 -18.33 -1.27
CA ASP A 78 27.17 -19.78 -1.20
C ASP A 78 26.20 -20.40 -2.21
N TRP A 79 26.73 -20.83 -3.34
CA TRP A 79 25.95 -21.43 -4.41
C TRP A 79 25.56 -22.89 -4.16
N GLN A 80 26.14 -23.56 -3.15
CA GLN A 80 25.76 -24.92 -2.80
C GLN A 80 24.51 -24.91 -1.90
N ASP A 81 24.46 -23.96 -0.97
CA ASP A 81 23.36 -23.81 -0.02
C ASP A 81 22.34 -22.72 -0.42
N ASP A 82 22.54 -22.07 -1.57
CA ASP A 82 21.77 -20.90 -2.05
C ASP A 82 21.66 -19.78 -1.00
N ARG A 83 22.78 -19.41 -0.38
CA ARG A 83 22.85 -18.36 0.66
C ARG A 83 23.68 -17.17 0.23
N GLY A 84 23.50 -16.04 0.92
CA GLY A 84 24.35 -14.86 0.74
C GLY A 84 24.19 -13.83 1.84
N ALA A 85 24.86 -12.70 1.67
CA ALA A 85 24.74 -11.56 2.58
C ALA A 85 24.43 -10.26 1.82
N ILE A 86 23.45 -9.49 2.31
CA ILE A 86 23.15 -8.16 1.79
C ILE A 86 24.20 -7.19 2.33
N ALA A 87 25.00 -6.62 1.42
CA ALA A 87 26.01 -5.62 1.72
C ALA A 87 25.47 -4.20 1.71
N GLU A 88 24.55 -3.92 0.78
CA GLU A 88 24.02 -2.58 0.52
C GLU A 88 22.59 -2.65 -0.04
N VAL A 89 21.78 -1.64 0.28
CA VAL A 89 20.47 -1.39 -0.32
C VAL A 89 20.61 -0.17 -1.20
N LEU A 90 20.29 -0.30 -2.48
CA LEU A 90 20.36 0.80 -3.44
C LEU A 90 19.24 1.83 -3.20
N PRO A 91 19.41 3.09 -3.68
CA PRO A 91 18.38 4.12 -3.54
C PRO A 91 17.03 3.67 -4.12
N ARG A 92 15.95 3.98 -3.38
CA ARG A 92 14.58 3.69 -3.81
C ARG A 92 14.08 4.75 -4.77
N ALA A 93 13.46 4.32 -5.86
CA ALA A 93 12.70 5.23 -6.74
C ALA A 93 11.33 5.56 -6.13
N THR A 94 10.68 4.57 -5.52
CA THR A 94 9.35 4.68 -4.91
C THR A 94 9.29 3.86 -3.63
N GLU A 95 8.40 4.25 -2.72
CA GLU A 95 8.13 3.53 -1.48
C GLU A 95 6.63 3.63 -1.16
N LEU A 96 5.96 2.49 -1.18
CA LEU A 96 4.59 2.38 -0.70
C LEU A 96 4.61 2.06 0.78
N GLU A 97 3.82 2.79 1.58
CA GLU A 97 3.75 2.52 3.02
C GLU A 97 2.90 1.28 3.34
N ARG A 98 1.81 1.07 2.58
CA ARG A 98 0.80 0.03 2.84
C ARG A 98 0.27 -0.57 1.54
N PRO A 99 0.67 -1.80 1.19
CA PRO A 99 1.73 -2.61 1.81
C PRO A 99 3.13 -1.97 1.66
N PRO A 100 4.08 -2.29 2.55
CA PRO A 100 5.47 -1.87 2.42
C PRO A 100 6.14 -2.54 1.21
N VAL A 101 6.21 -1.83 0.09
CA VAL A 101 6.89 -2.26 -1.15
C VAL A 101 7.74 -1.11 -1.66
N ALA A 102 9.03 -1.37 -1.88
CA ALA A 102 9.94 -0.44 -2.54
C ALA A 102 9.96 -0.67 -4.06
N ASN A 103 10.27 0.38 -4.82
CA ASN A 103 10.44 0.33 -6.27
C ASN A 103 9.23 -0.25 -7.02
N ALA A 104 8.03 -0.16 -6.43
CA ALA A 104 6.79 -0.41 -7.15
C ALA A 104 6.64 0.65 -8.23
N GLU A 105 6.40 0.25 -9.47
CA GLU A 105 6.27 1.17 -10.60
C GLU A 105 4.82 1.29 -11.06
N ARG A 106 4.02 0.24 -10.84
CA ARG A 106 2.65 0.16 -11.32
C ARG A 106 1.67 -0.27 -10.24
N ILE A 107 0.44 0.23 -10.35
CA ILE A 107 -0.73 -0.30 -9.64
C ILE A 107 -1.63 -0.99 -10.66
N LEU A 108 -1.82 -2.30 -10.49
CA LEU A 108 -2.83 -3.07 -11.22
C LEU A 108 -4.15 -2.96 -10.43
N LEU A 109 -5.01 -2.04 -10.84
CA LEU A 109 -6.30 -1.82 -10.21
C LEU A 109 -7.37 -2.71 -10.88
N VAL A 110 -7.85 -3.70 -10.16
CA VAL A 110 -8.82 -4.68 -10.65
C VAL A 110 -10.22 -4.38 -10.11
N PHE A 111 -11.17 -4.24 -11.01
CA PHE A 111 -12.60 -4.19 -10.71
C PHE A 111 -13.34 -5.25 -11.53
N ALA A 112 -14.51 -5.68 -11.06
CA ALA A 112 -15.42 -6.46 -11.88
C ALA A 112 -16.42 -5.52 -12.56
N VAL A 113 -16.81 -5.81 -13.79
CA VAL A 113 -17.89 -5.04 -14.43
C VAL A 113 -19.25 -5.47 -13.92
N GLU A 114 -19.39 -6.75 -13.60
CA GLU A 114 -20.58 -7.37 -13.01
C GLU A 114 -20.17 -8.40 -11.95
N GLU A 115 -21.00 -8.59 -10.92
CA GLU A 115 -20.75 -9.48 -9.78
C GLU A 115 -19.39 -9.27 -9.03
N PRO A 116 -19.21 -8.18 -8.27
CA PRO A 116 -20.17 -7.11 -8.01
C PRO A 116 -20.24 -6.12 -9.17
N THR A 117 -21.42 -5.51 -9.35
CA THR A 117 -21.64 -4.43 -10.31
C THR A 117 -20.66 -3.29 -10.06
N LEU A 118 -20.08 -2.75 -11.14
CA LEU A 118 -19.11 -1.67 -11.07
C LEU A 118 -19.75 -0.37 -10.53
N ASP A 119 -19.41 0.00 -9.30
CA ASP A 119 -19.83 1.26 -8.69
C ASP A 119 -18.87 2.41 -9.05
N PRO A 120 -19.36 3.47 -9.75
CA PRO A 120 -18.57 4.66 -10.08
C PRO A 120 -17.93 5.34 -8.87
N TRP A 121 -18.64 5.41 -7.73
CA TRP A 121 -18.15 6.07 -6.54
C TRP A 121 -16.97 5.29 -5.94
N GLN A 122 -17.14 3.98 -5.77
CA GLN A 122 -16.06 3.11 -5.31
C GLN A 122 -14.88 3.12 -6.28
N LEU A 123 -15.10 3.02 -7.60
CA LEU A 123 -14.02 3.10 -8.59
C LEU A 123 -13.26 4.43 -8.46
N SER A 124 -13.99 5.55 -8.36
CA SER A 124 -13.38 6.89 -8.16
C SER A 124 -12.47 6.93 -6.93
N ARG A 125 -12.91 6.33 -5.82
CA ARG A 125 -12.14 6.27 -4.57
C ARG A 125 -10.79 5.57 -4.76
N PHE A 126 -10.78 4.45 -5.48
CA PHE A 126 -9.54 3.71 -5.75
C PHE A 126 -8.65 4.42 -6.76
N LEU A 127 -9.23 5.04 -7.80
CA LEU A 127 -8.48 5.82 -8.78
C LEU A 127 -7.72 6.98 -8.12
N VAL A 128 -8.41 7.74 -7.25
CA VAL A 128 -7.81 8.83 -6.48
C VAL A 128 -6.66 8.34 -5.60
N LYS A 129 -6.84 7.20 -4.92
CA LYS A 129 -5.75 6.62 -4.10
C LYS A 129 -4.57 6.12 -4.93
N ALA A 130 -4.83 5.59 -6.13
CA ALA A 130 -3.75 5.16 -7.02
C ALA A 130 -2.97 6.36 -7.57
N GLU A 131 -3.67 7.44 -7.92
CA GLU A 131 -3.09 8.71 -8.36
C GLU A 131 -2.25 9.35 -7.23
N SER A 132 -2.71 9.30 -5.98
CA SER A 132 -1.93 9.81 -4.85
C SER A 132 -0.64 9.02 -4.58
N ALA A 133 -0.54 7.78 -5.06
CA ALA A 133 0.66 6.97 -4.93
C ALA A 133 1.75 7.34 -5.95
N ALA A 134 1.43 8.21 -6.92
CA ALA A 134 2.33 8.63 -8.00
C ALA A 134 2.94 7.46 -8.81
N LEU A 135 2.20 6.34 -8.91
CA LEU A 135 2.57 5.18 -9.71
C LEU A 135 1.79 5.12 -11.01
N GLU A 136 2.32 4.41 -12.01
CA GLU A 136 1.59 4.17 -13.27
C GLU A 136 0.36 3.29 -12.99
N LEU A 137 -0.82 3.79 -13.32
CA LEU A 137 -2.08 3.07 -13.11
C LEU A 137 -2.40 2.17 -14.32
N CYS A 138 -2.57 0.88 -14.07
CA CYS A 138 -3.14 -0.08 -15.00
C CYS A 138 -4.53 -0.48 -14.51
N LEU A 139 -5.58 0.11 -15.10
CA LEU A 139 -6.97 -0.24 -14.77
C LEU A 139 -7.38 -1.51 -15.53
N CYS A 140 -7.91 -2.48 -14.80
CA CYS A 140 -8.36 -3.76 -15.32
C CYS A 140 -9.81 -4.03 -14.89
N LEU A 141 -10.68 -4.23 -15.89
CA LEU A 141 -12.09 -4.56 -15.71
C LEU A 141 -12.32 -6.04 -16.04
N ASN A 142 -12.43 -6.85 -15.00
CA ASN A 142 -12.66 -8.28 -15.05
C ASN A 142 -14.15 -8.62 -15.21
N LYS A 143 -14.45 -9.89 -15.53
CA LYS A 143 -15.81 -10.43 -15.76
C LYS A 143 -16.53 -9.74 -16.92
N CYS A 144 -15.79 -9.37 -17.96
CA CYS A 144 -16.37 -8.74 -19.14
C CYS A 144 -17.23 -9.69 -19.98
N ASP A 145 -17.20 -10.99 -19.69
CA ASP A 145 -18.10 -12.01 -20.22
C ASP A 145 -19.56 -11.85 -19.77
N LEU A 146 -19.81 -11.12 -18.69
CA LEU A 146 -21.15 -10.91 -18.13
C LEU A 146 -21.89 -9.70 -18.71
N ILE A 147 -21.23 -8.89 -19.55
CA ILE A 147 -21.79 -7.64 -20.09
C ILE A 147 -21.93 -7.68 -21.61
N THR A 148 -22.88 -6.90 -22.13
CA THR A 148 -23.05 -6.70 -23.57
C THR A 148 -22.00 -5.75 -24.14
N ALA A 149 -21.80 -5.80 -25.47
CA ALA A 149 -20.91 -4.87 -26.18
C ALA A 149 -21.31 -3.40 -25.97
N ALA A 150 -22.62 -3.10 -25.88
CA ALA A 150 -23.12 -1.74 -25.63
C ALA A 150 -22.73 -1.24 -24.22
N GLN A 151 -22.89 -2.07 -23.18
CA GLN A 151 -22.45 -1.74 -21.82
C GLN A 151 -20.94 -1.55 -21.75
N ARG A 152 -20.17 -2.39 -22.44
CA ARG A 152 -18.71 -2.25 -22.54
C ARG A 152 -18.33 -0.91 -23.15
N GLN A 153 -18.95 -0.53 -24.27
CA GLN A 153 -18.69 0.74 -24.95
C GLN A 153 -19.06 1.95 -24.07
N GLN A 154 -20.17 1.87 -23.35
CA GLN A 154 -20.58 2.92 -22.41
C GLN A 154 -19.52 3.13 -21.32
N TRP A 155 -19.03 2.05 -20.71
CA TRP A 155 -17.96 2.15 -19.71
C TRP A 155 -16.64 2.66 -20.31
N GLN A 156 -16.31 2.25 -21.53
CA GLN A 156 -15.11 2.72 -22.20
C GLN A 156 -15.15 4.24 -22.40
N GLN A 157 -16.25 4.76 -22.96
CA GLN A 157 -16.43 6.20 -23.18
C GLN A 157 -16.40 6.98 -21.87
N ARG A 158 -17.06 6.47 -20.83
CA ARG A 158 -17.07 7.07 -19.50
C ARG A 158 -15.67 7.17 -18.90
N LEU A 159 -14.89 6.09 -18.96
CA LEU A 159 -13.52 6.07 -18.46
C LEU A 159 -12.59 6.97 -19.27
N GLU A 160 -12.76 7.04 -20.59
CA GLU A 160 -12.01 7.95 -21.45
C GLU A 160 -12.27 9.42 -21.07
N GLN A 161 -13.52 9.78 -20.76
CA GLN A 161 -13.88 11.10 -20.24
C GLN A 161 -13.23 11.38 -18.88
N TRP A 162 -13.04 10.35 -18.04
CA TRP A 162 -12.33 10.46 -16.78
C TRP A 162 -10.80 10.49 -16.94
N GLY A 163 -10.29 10.32 -18.16
CA GLY A 163 -8.85 10.29 -18.46
C GLY A 163 -8.17 8.94 -18.27
N TYR A 164 -8.93 7.84 -18.17
CA TYR A 164 -8.42 6.49 -17.97
C TYR A 164 -8.70 5.56 -19.14
N ARG A 165 -7.83 4.57 -19.32
CA ARG A 165 -8.02 3.45 -20.26
C ARG A 165 -8.00 2.14 -19.48
N ALA A 166 -9.03 1.32 -19.66
CA ALA A 166 -9.12 0.02 -19.01
C ALA A 166 -8.77 -1.13 -19.96
N SER A 167 -8.08 -2.14 -19.44
CA SER A 167 -8.02 -3.47 -20.04
C SER A 167 -9.26 -4.26 -19.62
N TYR A 168 -10.03 -4.74 -20.58
CA TYR A 168 -11.18 -5.61 -20.32
C TYR A 168 -10.75 -7.06 -20.40
N ILE A 169 -10.98 -7.82 -19.33
CA ILE A 169 -10.57 -9.22 -19.25
C ILE A 169 -11.71 -10.12 -18.76
N SER A 170 -11.63 -11.39 -19.10
CA SER A 170 -12.39 -12.45 -18.43
C SER A 170 -11.41 -13.53 -17.99
N VAL A 171 -11.27 -13.70 -16.68
CA VAL A 171 -10.46 -14.79 -16.11
C VAL A 171 -11.07 -16.15 -16.46
N GLU A 172 -12.41 -16.25 -16.45
CA GLU A 172 -13.14 -17.49 -16.77
C GLU A 172 -12.91 -17.93 -18.21
N GLN A 173 -13.03 -17.00 -19.16
CA GLN A 173 -12.84 -17.27 -20.59
C GLN A 173 -11.37 -17.16 -21.04
N ARG A 174 -10.46 -16.80 -20.11
CA ARG A 174 -9.05 -16.48 -20.38
C ARG A 174 -8.87 -15.43 -21.49
N SER A 175 -9.77 -14.46 -21.58
CA SER A 175 -9.71 -13.40 -22.58
C SER A 175 -9.02 -12.15 -22.04
N GLY A 176 -8.15 -11.54 -22.84
CA GLY A 176 -7.42 -10.31 -22.48
C GLY A 176 -6.28 -10.48 -21.47
N ILE A 177 -6.01 -11.71 -21.00
CA ILE A 177 -4.94 -12.00 -20.03
C ILE A 177 -3.56 -11.80 -20.66
N ASP A 178 -3.35 -12.23 -21.91
CA ASP A 178 -2.05 -12.10 -22.58
C ASP A 178 -1.65 -10.64 -22.81
N GLU A 179 -2.60 -9.79 -23.21
CA GLU A 179 -2.38 -8.35 -23.35
C GLU A 179 -2.05 -7.71 -21.99
N LEU A 180 -2.71 -8.17 -20.92
CA LEU A 180 -2.41 -7.72 -19.57
C LEU A 180 -1.00 -8.13 -19.14
N LEU A 181 -0.57 -9.37 -19.42
CA LEU A 181 0.78 -9.85 -19.13
C LEU A 181 1.85 -8.98 -19.81
N GLN A 182 1.67 -8.67 -21.10
CA GLN A 182 2.58 -7.80 -21.84
C GLN A 182 2.68 -6.39 -21.22
N ARG A 183 1.56 -5.85 -20.71
CA ARG A 183 1.57 -4.55 -20.03
C ARG A 183 2.28 -4.58 -18.67
N LEU A 184 2.27 -5.73 -17.98
CA LEU A 184 2.91 -5.90 -16.66
C LEU A 184 4.38 -6.29 -16.75
N GLU A 185 4.85 -6.68 -17.95
CA GLU A 185 6.20 -7.18 -18.18
C GLU A 185 7.29 -6.23 -17.67
N GLY A 186 8.32 -6.81 -17.05
CA GLY A 186 9.56 -6.13 -16.67
C GLY A 186 9.46 -5.13 -15.51
N LYS A 187 8.29 -4.94 -14.90
CA LYS A 187 8.10 -3.98 -13.79
C LYS A 187 7.56 -4.63 -12.52
N ILE A 188 7.71 -3.93 -11.40
CA ILE A 188 7.07 -4.30 -10.13
C ILE A 188 5.67 -3.69 -10.09
N SER A 189 4.65 -4.54 -10.10
CA SER A 189 3.24 -4.17 -10.10
C SER A 189 2.57 -4.60 -8.80
N VAL A 190 1.75 -3.72 -8.22
CA VAL A 190 0.98 -4.01 -7.00
C VAL A 190 -0.48 -4.19 -7.36
N VAL A 191 -1.07 -5.32 -6.96
CA VAL A 191 -2.50 -5.59 -7.23
C VAL A 191 -3.36 -4.91 -6.17
N ALA A 192 -4.38 -4.18 -6.63
CA ALA A 192 -5.36 -3.46 -5.82
C ALA A 192 -6.79 -3.67 -6.34
N GLY A 193 -7.79 -3.49 -5.48
CA GLY A 193 -9.21 -3.53 -5.87
C GLY A 193 -10.12 -4.04 -4.75
N PRO A 194 -11.45 -3.92 -4.87
CA PRO A 194 -12.36 -4.40 -3.83
C PRO A 194 -12.36 -5.94 -3.73
N SER A 195 -12.91 -6.46 -2.64
CA SER A 195 -13.11 -7.92 -2.49
C SER A 195 -14.14 -8.43 -3.50
N GLY A 196 -14.01 -9.69 -3.95
CA GLY A 196 -14.98 -10.34 -4.85
C GLY A 196 -14.80 -10.05 -6.35
N VAL A 197 -13.95 -9.10 -6.74
CA VAL A 197 -13.72 -8.75 -8.16
C VAL A 197 -12.85 -9.75 -8.95
N GLY A 198 -12.34 -10.78 -8.29
CA GLY A 198 -11.53 -11.83 -8.92
C GLY A 198 -10.01 -11.60 -8.92
N LYS A 199 -9.46 -10.79 -8.00
CA LYS A 199 -7.99 -10.57 -7.88
C LYS A 199 -7.21 -11.88 -7.68
N SER A 200 -7.60 -12.72 -6.73
CA SER A 200 -6.92 -14.00 -6.47
C SER A 200 -6.98 -14.90 -7.70
N SER A 201 -8.16 -15.01 -8.33
CA SER A 201 -8.35 -15.77 -9.57
C SER A 201 -7.49 -15.24 -10.72
N LEU A 202 -7.33 -13.91 -10.82
CA LEU A 202 -6.45 -13.29 -11.79
C LEU A 202 -4.97 -13.62 -11.49
N ILE A 203 -4.54 -13.54 -10.23
CA ILE A 203 -3.17 -13.91 -9.83
C ILE A 203 -2.90 -15.37 -10.18
N ASP A 204 -3.83 -16.29 -9.88
CA ASP A 204 -3.72 -17.71 -10.22
C ASP A 204 -3.64 -17.93 -11.75
N ALA A 205 -4.41 -17.17 -12.52
CA ALA A 205 -4.39 -17.25 -13.98
C ALA A 205 -3.09 -16.67 -14.59
N LEU A 206 -2.56 -15.59 -14.02
CA LEU A 206 -1.31 -14.96 -14.44
C LEU A 206 -0.09 -15.79 -14.05
N ILE A 207 -0.16 -16.53 -12.94
CA ILE A 207 0.96 -17.26 -12.37
C ILE A 207 0.52 -18.69 -12.01
N PRO A 208 0.41 -19.58 -13.01
CA PRO A 208 -0.06 -20.95 -12.81
C PRO A 208 0.76 -21.76 -11.79
N SER A 209 2.03 -21.39 -11.59
CA SER A 209 2.94 -22.03 -10.64
C SER A 209 2.61 -21.73 -9.17
N ILE A 210 1.82 -20.68 -8.87
CA ILE A 210 1.38 -20.40 -7.49
C ILE A 210 0.44 -21.50 -6.99
N SER A 211 -0.47 -21.98 -7.83
CA SER A 211 -1.43 -23.03 -7.45
C SER A 211 -0.74 -24.35 -7.10
N LEU A 212 0.39 -24.67 -7.75
CA LEU A 212 1.23 -25.83 -7.43
C LEU A 212 1.86 -25.71 -6.04
N ARG A 213 2.36 -24.52 -5.67
CA ARG A 213 2.97 -24.25 -4.36
C ARG A 213 1.94 -24.30 -3.22
N VAL A 214 0.72 -23.83 -3.46
CA VAL A 214 -0.39 -23.94 -2.50
C VAL A 214 -0.80 -25.40 -2.30
N ALA A 215 -0.82 -26.20 -3.37
CA ALA A 215 -1.16 -27.63 -3.31
C ALA A 215 -0.08 -28.49 -2.60
N GLU A 216 1.21 -28.21 -2.82
CA GLU A 216 2.31 -28.93 -2.13
C GLU A 216 2.35 -28.66 -0.62
N VAL A 217 1.90 -27.48 -0.18
CA VAL A 217 1.89 -27.08 1.24
C VAL A 217 0.55 -27.45 1.93
N SER A 218 -0.50 -27.80 1.17
CA SER A 218 -1.83 -28.09 1.72
C SER A 218 -1.97 -29.52 2.27
N GLY A 219 -1.26 -29.81 3.34
CA GLY A 219 -1.70 -30.81 4.32
C GLY A 219 -2.66 -30.24 5.37
N LYS A 220 -2.63 -28.92 5.64
CA LYS A 220 -3.35 -28.30 6.78
C LYS A 220 -3.82 -26.84 6.63
N LEU A 221 -3.73 -26.19 5.46
CA LEU A 221 -4.25 -24.82 5.29
C LEU A 221 -5.55 -24.82 4.48
N GLN A 222 -6.67 -25.03 5.18
CA GLN A 222 -8.00 -24.91 4.60
C GLN A 222 -8.36 -23.46 4.28
N ARG A 223 -8.85 -23.26 3.06
CA ARG A 223 -9.91 -22.33 2.61
C ARG A 223 -10.19 -21.09 3.48
N GLY A 224 -10.00 -19.93 2.87
CA GLY A 224 -10.83 -18.75 3.14
C GLY A 224 -10.31 -17.81 4.22
N ARG A 225 -9.22 -17.09 3.92
CA ARG A 225 -8.95 -15.71 4.36
C ARG A 225 -7.55 -15.36 3.88
N HIS A 226 -7.47 -14.59 2.80
CA HIS A 226 -6.23 -13.90 2.40
C HIS A 226 -5.94 -12.80 3.43
N THR A 227 -5.50 -13.20 4.62
CA THR A 227 -4.89 -12.35 5.64
C THR A 227 -3.38 -12.56 5.59
N THR A 228 -2.77 -12.39 4.42
CA THR A 228 -1.31 -12.35 4.28
C THR A 228 -0.81 -11.00 4.78
N ARG A 229 -0.47 -10.93 6.07
CA ARG A 229 0.26 -9.78 6.66
C ARG A 229 1.69 -9.66 6.12
N HIS A 230 2.15 -10.65 5.35
CA HIS A 230 3.44 -10.67 4.69
C HIS A 230 3.25 -10.37 3.20
N VAL A 231 4.04 -9.42 2.72
CA VAL A 231 4.08 -9.02 1.31
C VAL A 231 5.12 -9.88 0.63
N GLU A 232 4.75 -10.52 -0.47
CA GLU A 232 5.64 -11.33 -1.31
C GLU A 232 5.48 -10.88 -2.76
N LEU A 233 6.59 -10.90 -3.51
CA LEU A 233 6.61 -10.66 -4.95
C LEU A 233 6.62 -12.00 -5.70
N PHE A 234 5.63 -12.19 -6.55
CA PHE A 234 5.51 -13.33 -7.44
C PHE A 234 6.06 -12.99 -8.81
N GLU A 235 6.79 -13.92 -9.42
CA GLU A 235 7.34 -13.75 -10.76
C GLU A 235 6.29 -14.04 -11.83
N LEU A 236 6.15 -13.12 -12.79
CA LEU A 236 5.27 -13.30 -13.94
C LEU A 236 5.98 -14.15 -15.02
N PRO A 237 5.26 -15.00 -15.79
CA PRO A 237 5.86 -15.86 -16.83
C PRO A 237 6.63 -15.11 -17.92
N GLY A 238 6.25 -13.85 -18.22
CA GLY A 238 6.94 -12.98 -19.18
C GLY A 238 8.05 -12.12 -18.57
N GLY A 239 8.29 -12.22 -17.26
CA GLY A 239 9.15 -11.29 -16.52
C GLY A 239 8.36 -10.14 -15.88
N GLY A 240 8.95 -9.52 -14.87
CA GLY A 240 8.26 -8.62 -13.94
C GLY A 240 7.87 -9.31 -12.63
N LEU A 241 7.43 -8.51 -11.67
CA LEU A 241 7.09 -8.95 -10.31
C LEU A 241 5.72 -8.43 -9.92
N LEU A 242 4.91 -9.27 -9.29
CA LEU A 242 3.57 -8.96 -8.85
C LEU A 242 3.48 -9.05 -7.33
N ALA A 243 3.12 -7.96 -6.66
CA ALA A 243 2.82 -7.96 -5.24
C ALA A 243 1.32 -8.21 -5.02
N ASP A 244 0.99 -9.24 -4.24
CA ASP A 244 -0.36 -9.34 -3.66
C ASP A 244 -0.45 -8.43 -2.44
N SER A 245 -1.47 -7.56 -2.43
CA SER A 245 -1.64 -6.59 -1.36
C SER A 245 -3.05 -6.60 -0.79
N PRO A 246 -3.23 -7.09 0.45
CA PRO A 246 -4.52 -6.95 1.11
C PRO A 246 -4.80 -5.50 1.54
N GLY A 247 -3.77 -4.65 1.64
CA GLY A 247 -3.84 -3.28 2.17
C GLY A 247 -4.53 -2.25 1.26
N PHE A 248 -4.48 -2.43 -0.06
CA PHE A 248 -5.16 -1.53 -1.01
C PHE A 248 -6.65 -1.83 -1.16
N ASN A 249 -7.20 -2.86 -0.52
CA ASN A 249 -8.60 -3.29 -0.71
C ASN A 249 -9.64 -2.34 -0.12
N GLN A 250 -9.23 -1.45 0.80
CA GLN A 250 -10.07 -0.38 1.37
C GLN A 250 -9.21 0.87 1.51
N PRO A 251 -9.03 1.65 0.43
CA PRO A 251 -8.15 2.81 0.46
C PRO A 251 -8.71 3.84 1.44
N ASN A 252 -7.91 4.25 2.42
CA ASN A 252 -8.25 5.42 3.25
C ASN A 252 -8.12 6.69 2.42
N LEU A 253 -8.96 7.68 2.74
CA LEU A 253 -8.94 9.01 2.14
C LEU A 253 -8.11 9.96 3.01
N ASP A 254 -6.89 9.53 3.30
CA ASP A 254 -5.90 10.20 4.15
C ASP A 254 -5.07 11.22 3.36
N PHE A 255 -5.76 12.03 2.56
CA PHE A 255 -5.13 13.02 1.68
C PHE A 255 -5.07 14.39 2.33
N VAL A 256 -4.15 15.22 1.82
CA VAL A 256 -4.23 16.66 2.06
C VAL A 256 -5.36 17.23 1.20
N PRO A 257 -6.39 17.90 1.78
CA PRO A 257 -7.53 18.43 1.03
C PRO A 257 -7.14 19.29 -0.17
N ALA A 258 -6.11 20.13 -0.02
CA ALA A 258 -5.61 20.99 -1.08
C ALA A 258 -5.02 20.24 -2.28
N GLU A 259 -4.57 19.00 -2.10
CA GLU A 259 -4.00 18.17 -3.16
C GLU A 259 -5.06 17.33 -3.89
N LEU A 260 -6.25 17.17 -3.31
CA LEU A 260 -7.25 16.22 -3.80
C LEU A 260 -7.62 16.45 -5.27
N ALA A 261 -7.75 17.71 -5.70
CA ALA A 261 -8.07 18.03 -7.09
C ALA A 261 -6.98 17.58 -8.07
N GLN A 262 -5.72 17.51 -7.64
CA GLN A 262 -4.63 16.99 -8.46
C GLN A 262 -4.74 15.48 -8.68
N TYR A 263 -5.53 14.75 -7.88
CA TYR A 263 -5.73 13.31 -8.06
C TYR A 263 -6.90 12.97 -9.00
N PHE A 264 -7.57 13.98 -9.56
CA PHE A 264 -8.60 13.82 -10.60
C PHE A 264 -8.08 14.34 -11.95
N PRO A 265 -7.91 13.49 -12.98
CA PRO A 265 -7.46 13.93 -14.30
C PRO A 265 -8.29 15.08 -14.91
N GLU A 266 -9.60 15.08 -14.69
CA GLU A 266 -10.54 16.10 -15.17
C GLU A 266 -10.29 17.44 -14.49
N ALA A 267 -10.11 17.44 -13.16
CA ALA A 267 -9.79 18.64 -12.40
C ALA A 267 -8.40 19.17 -12.76
N ARG A 268 -7.40 18.27 -12.89
CA ARG A 268 -6.07 18.61 -13.42
C ARG A 268 -6.14 19.29 -14.78
N ALA A 269 -6.94 18.74 -15.70
CA ALA A 269 -7.11 19.31 -17.04
C ALA A 269 -7.70 20.73 -17.00
N ARG A 270 -8.66 20.98 -16.11
CA ARG A 270 -9.24 22.31 -15.89
C ARG A 270 -8.20 23.29 -15.30
N LEU A 271 -7.45 22.87 -14.28
CA LEU A 271 -6.40 23.68 -13.65
C LEU A 271 -5.24 24.02 -14.59
N LYS A 272 -4.99 23.21 -15.63
CA LYS A 272 -4.02 23.52 -16.69
C LYS A 272 -4.48 24.64 -17.63
N THR A 273 -5.79 24.80 -17.81
CA THR A 273 -6.35 25.79 -18.72
C THR A 273 -6.39 27.18 -18.09
N SER A 274 -6.69 27.26 -16.79
CA SER A 274 -6.75 28.51 -16.05
C SER A 274 -6.56 28.29 -14.55
N SER A 275 -6.07 29.31 -13.85
CA SER A 275 -5.94 29.31 -12.39
C SER A 275 -7.23 29.76 -11.70
N CYS A 276 -7.52 29.20 -10.53
CA CYS A 276 -8.55 29.75 -9.65
C CYS A 276 -8.18 31.16 -9.18
N GLN A 277 -9.18 31.94 -8.77
CA GLN A 277 -8.99 33.26 -8.17
C GLN A 277 -8.17 33.21 -6.87
N PHE A 278 -8.36 32.17 -6.06
CA PHE A 278 -7.68 31.96 -4.78
C PHE A 278 -6.65 30.82 -4.90
N SER A 279 -5.49 31.01 -4.27
CA SER A 279 -4.39 30.02 -4.26
C SER A 279 -4.66 28.81 -3.38
N ASP A 280 -5.52 28.96 -2.37
CA ASP A 280 -5.94 27.96 -1.38
C ASP A 280 -7.35 27.42 -1.66
N CYS A 281 -7.82 27.56 -2.90
CA CYS A 281 -9.14 27.08 -3.32
C CYS A 281 -9.24 25.56 -3.16
N LEU A 282 -10.20 25.10 -2.34
CA LEU A 282 -10.57 23.70 -2.17
C LEU A 282 -11.60 23.24 -3.21
N HIS A 283 -11.94 24.11 -4.15
CA HIS A 283 -12.81 23.83 -5.28
C HIS A 283 -14.21 23.34 -4.90
N ARG A 284 -14.76 23.86 -3.79
CA ARG A 284 -16.07 23.49 -3.25
C ARG A 284 -17.10 24.58 -3.58
N ASP A 285 -16.96 25.72 -2.93
CA ASP A 285 -17.91 26.82 -2.93
C ASP A 285 -17.29 28.16 -3.33
N GLU A 286 -15.97 28.20 -3.55
CA GLU A 286 -15.23 29.43 -3.83
C GLU A 286 -15.71 30.11 -5.13
N PRO A 287 -15.83 31.45 -5.14
CA PRO A 287 -16.24 32.17 -6.34
C PRO A 287 -15.14 32.10 -7.41
N ASN A 288 -15.57 32.05 -8.68
CA ASN A 288 -14.68 31.95 -9.85
C ASN A 288 -13.71 30.74 -9.80
N CYS A 289 -14.13 29.64 -9.17
CA CYS A 289 -13.38 28.38 -9.20
C CYS A 289 -13.45 27.72 -10.59
N VAL A 290 -12.29 27.40 -11.15
CA VAL A 290 -12.14 26.76 -12.47
C VAL A 290 -12.49 25.27 -12.46
N VAL A 291 -12.24 24.60 -11.33
CA VAL A 291 -12.51 23.16 -11.16
C VAL A 291 -14.01 22.91 -10.91
N ARG A 292 -14.68 23.86 -10.26
CA ARG A 292 -16.12 23.82 -10.02
C ARG A 292 -16.85 23.73 -11.36
N GLY A 293 -17.90 22.91 -11.39
CA GLY A 293 -18.82 22.86 -12.52
C GLY A 293 -19.35 21.46 -12.76
N ASP A 294 -19.95 21.30 -13.93
CA ASP A 294 -20.66 20.09 -14.29
C ASP A 294 -19.70 19.08 -14.92
N TRP A 295 -19.14 18.20 -14.09
CA TRP A 295 -18.47 16.98 -14.52
C TRP A 295 -18.93 15.84 -13.63
N GLU A 296 -19.01 14.66 -14.23
CA GLU A 296 -19.69 13.51 -13.64
C GLU A 296 -19.23 13.15 -12.22
N ARG A 297 -17.92 13.28 -11.96
CA ARG A 297 -17.31 12.89 -10.68
C ARG A 297 -17.17 14.05 -9.69
N TYR A 298 -17.74 15.23 -9.96
CA TYR A 298 -17.64 16.38 -9.05
C TYR A 298 -18.29 16.09 -7.69
N GLU A 299 -19.44 15.41 -7.66
CA GLU A 299 -20.09 15.00 -6.41
C GLU A 299 -19.21 14.02 -5.61
N HIS A 300 -18.48 13.12 -6.30
CA HIS A 300 -17.53 12.22 -5.63
C HIS A 300 -16.34 13.01 -5.06
N TYR A 301 -15.88 14.04 -5.77
CA TYR A 301 -14.83 14.94 -5.31
C TYR A 301 -15.24 15.65 -4.02
N LEU A 302 -16.46 16.19 -3.94
CA LEU A 302 -16.97 16.86 -2.75
C LEU A 302 -17.06 15.91 -1.54
N ASP A 303 -17.59 14.69 -1.73
CA ASP A 303 -17.63 13.68 -0.65
C ASP A 303 -16.23 13.28 -0.19
N PHE A 304 -15.27 13.11 -1.11
CA PHE A 304 -13.88 12.81 -0.74
C PHE A 304 -13.20 13.98 -0.04
N LEU A 305 -13.50 15.22 -0.44
CA LEU A 305 -12.99 16.42 0.18
C LEU A 305 -13.46 16.53 1.63
N ASP A 306 -14.77 16.37 1.86
CA ASP A 306 -15.36 16.40 3.20
C ASP A 306 -14.74 15.33 4.11
N ARG A 307 -14.51 14.12 3.58
CA ARG A 307 -13.84 13.03 4.32
C ARG A 307 -12.38 13.33 4.61
N ALA A 308 -11.65 13.92 3.67
CA ALA A 308 -10.24 14.31 3.86
C ALA A 308 -10.11 15.41 4.92
N ILE A 309 -11.00 16.40 4.90
CA ILE A 309 -11.06 17.48 5.92
C ILE A 309 -11.33 16.86 7.30
N ALA A 310 -12.38 16.04 7.42
CA ALA A 310 -12.72 15.39 8.69
C ALA A 310 -11.56 14.51 9.22
N TYR A 311 -10.83 13.84 8.33
CA TYR A 311 -9.66 13.06 8.70
C TYR A 311 -8.51 13.95 9.24
N GLN A 312 -8.23 15.09 8.60
CA GLN A 312 -7.21 16.03 9.08
C GLN A 312 -7.58 16.68 10.41
N GLU A 313 -8.84 17.09 10.57
CA GLU A 313 -9.33 17.63 11.84
C GLU A 313 -9.18 16.60 12.97
N ALA A 314 -9.49 15.32 12.69
CA ALA A 314 -9.32 14.25 13.66
C ALA A 314 -7.85 14.01 14.04
N LEU A 315 -6.91 14.22 13.12
CA LEU A 315 -5.47 14.17 13.41
C LEU A 315 -5.02 15.36 14.28
N GLN A 316 -5.51 16.57 14.00
CA GLN A 316 -5.19 17.77 14.78
C GLN A 316 -5.75 17.71 16.21
N GLN A 317 -6.86 17.01 16.41
CA GLN A 317 -7.46 16.81 17.73
C GLN A 317 -6.80 15.69 18.54
N GLN A 318 -5.85 14.93 17.96
CA GLN A 318 -5.04 14.00 18.74
C GLN A 318 -4.04 14.79 19.59
N PRO A 319 -4.01 14.59 20.93
CA PRO A 319 -3.04 15.29 21.77
C PRO A 319 -1.62 14.86 21.39
N ASP A 320 -0.74 15.83 21.18
CA ASP A 320 0.67 15.62 20.87
C ASP A 320 1.30 14.58 21.81
N GLN A 321 2.11 13.67 21.28
CA GLN A 321 2.90 12.74 22.11
C GLN A 321 3.82 13.48 23.10
N GLU A 322 4.20 14.73 22.80
CA GLU A 322 5.00 15.56 23.72
C GLU A 322 4.27 15.85 25.04
N ASP A 323 2.94 15.82 25.05
CA ASP A 323 2.17 15.99 26.28
C ASP A 323 2.20 14.78 27.21
N GLN A 324 2.71 13.63 26.74
CA GLN A 324 2.81 12.39 27.50
C GLN A 324 4.17 12.17 28.15
N VAL A 325 5.13 13.08 28.06
CA VAL A 325 6.46 12.93 28.71
C VAL A 325 6.74 14.14 29.59
N LYS A 326 7.22 13.90 30.83
CA LYS A 326 7.70 14.96 31.72
C LYS A 326 9.21 14.90 31.76
N LEU A 327 9.86 16.00 31.43
CA LEU A 327 11.30 16.16 31.64
C LEU A 327 11.56 16.33 33.14
N MET A 328 12.22 15.37 33.78
CA MET A 328 12.68 15.53 35.15
C MET A 328 14.20 15.66 35.20
N VAL A 329 14.66 16.73 35.83
CA VAL A 329 16.08 16.94 36.15
C VAL A 329 16.35 16.33 37.51
N LYS A 330 17.16 15.27 37.56
CA LYS A 330 17.59 14.67 38.83
C LYS A 330 18.56 15.62 39.55
N ARG A 331 18.65 15.53 40.88
CA ARG A 331 19.57 16.35 41.71
C ARG A 331 21.05 16.29 41.28
N SER A 332 21.43 15.30 40.48
CA SER A 332 22.77 15.14 39.88
C SER A 332 22.96 15.83 38.52
N GLY A 333 22.01 16.66 38.05
CA GLY A 333 22.12 17.44 36.81
C GLY A 333 21.82 16.68 35.51
N LYS A 334 21.49 15.38 35.58
CA LYS A 334 21.09 14.59 34.40
C LYS A 334 19.57 14.66 34.17
N SER A 335 19.16 15.03 32.96
CA SER A 335 17.76 15.03 32.50
C SER A 335 17.34 13.65 32.01
N GLN A 336 16.17 13.17 32.45
CA GLN A 336 15.58 11.92 31.99
C GLN A 336 14.12 12.17 31.58
N TYR A 337 13.74 11.68 30.39
CA TYR A 337 12.37 11.71 29.90
C TYR A 337 11.63 10.51 30.48
N GLU A 338 10.57 10.76 31.25
CA GLU A 338 9.67 9.71 31.75
C GLU A 338 8.25 9.94 31.23
N PRO A 339 7.55 8.89 30.80
CA PRO A 339 6.16 9.00 30.39
C PRO A 339 5.32 9.52 31.58
N LYS A 340 4.56 10.59 31.39
CA LYS A 340 3.52 11.07 32.29
C LYS A 340 2.52 9.93 32.48
N LEU A 341 2.59 9.27 33.62
CA LEU A 341 1.52 8.40 34.09
C LEU A 341 0.22 9.21 34.03
N GLN A 342 -0.77 8.71 33.27
CA GLN A 342 -2.09 9.33 33.19
C GLN A 342 -2.56 9.66 34.61
N THR A 343 -3.06 10.87 34.83
CA THR A 343 -3.65 11.26 36.11
C THR A 343 -4.88 10.40 36.36
N LYS A 344 -4.64 9.27 37.02
CA LYS A 344 -5.54 8.27 37.59
C LYS A 344 -7.04 8.55 37.35
N LYS A 345 -7.57 8.15 36.19
CA LYS A 345 -9.02 7.87 36.00
C LYS A 345 -9.55 6.82 37.01
N TYR A 346 -8.65 6.09 37.68
CA TYR A 346 -8.94 5.08 38.71
C TYR A 346 -8.32 5.39 40.09
N ARG A 347 -8.16 6.66 40.49
CA ARG A 347 -7.83 6.94 41.90
C ARG A 347 -9.10 6.68 42.72
N ARG A 348 -9.18 5.53 43.38
CA ARG A 348 -10.19 5.28 44.42
C ARG A 348 -10.17 6.46 45.39
N ILE A 349 -11.29 7.17 45.48
CA ILE A 349 -11.50 8.22 46.47
C ILE A 349 -11.33 7.58 47.85
N SER A 350 -10.62 8.24 48.75
CA SER A 350 -10.42 7.75 50.12
C SER A 350 -11.78 7.43 50.75
N ARG A 351 -11.86 6.32 51.51
CA ARG A 351 -13.09 5.97 52.25
C ARG A 351 -13.59 7.13 53.11
N LYS A 352 -12.68 7.92 53.68
CA LYS A 352 -13.00 9.11 54.49
C LYS A 352 -13.71 10.20 53.67
N THR A 353 -13.20 10.52 52.49
CA THR A 353 -13.81 11.52 51.60
C THR A 353 -15.14 11.03 51.04
N ARG A 354 -15.27 9.72 50.75
CA ARG A 354 -16.55 9.12 50.34
C ARG A 354 -17.60 9.20 51.45
N GLN A 355 -17.20 9.02 52.71
CA GLN A 355 -18.10 9.10 53.85
C GLN A 355 -18.54 10.54 54.14
N GLN A 356 -17.62 11.52 54.05
CA GLN A 356 -17.97 12.94 54.15
C GLN A 356 -18.97 13.37 53.06
N ASN A 357 -18.74 12.99 51.80
CA ASN A 357 -19.68 13.31 50.72
C ASN A 357 -21.07 12.68 50.93
N LEU A 358 -21.15 11.47 51.51
CA LEU A 358 -22.44 10.85 51.82
C LEU A 358 -23.16 11.57 52.95
N GLN A 359 -22.42 12.06 53.96
CA GLN A 359 -22.95 12.86 55.05
C GLN A 359 -23.52 14.19 54.52
N ASP A 360 -22.74 14.91 53.70
CA ASP A 360 -23.15 16.18 53.10
C ASP A 360 -24.39 16.04 52.20
N ILE A 361 -24.55 14.90 51.50
CA ILE A 361 -25.75 14.63 50.69
C ILE A 361 -26.96 14.39 51.60
N TYR A 362 -26.78 13.62 52.68
CA TYR A 362 -27.86 13.34 53.62
C TYR A 362 -28.32 14.59 54.36
N ASP A 363 -27.37 15.44 54.78
CA ASP A 363 -27.67 16.69 55.46
C ASP A 363 -28.41 17.67 54.54
N ARG A 364 -28.03 17.76 53.25
CA ARG A 364 -28.79 18.56 52.27
C ARG A 364 -30.19 18.03 52.00
N GLN A 365 -30.37 16.71 51.94
CA GLN A 365 -31.70 16.12 51.76
C GLN A 365 -32.60 16.40 52.96
N LEU A 366 -32.05 16.39 54.18
CA LEU A 366 -32.79 16.78 55.38
C LEU A 366 -33.14 18.27 55.42
N GLU A 367 -32.25 19.14 54.91
CA GLU A 367 -32.53 20.57 54.77
C GLU A 367 -33.63 20.83 53.74
N GLU A 368 -33.59 20.16 52.59
CA GLU A 368 -34.64 20.24 51.55
C GLU A 368 -35.99 19.71 52.06
N GLU A 369 -36.02 18.56 52.77
CA GLU A 369 -37.24 18.02 53.37
C GLU A 369 -37.81 18.90 54.50
N ALA A 370 -36.95 19.63 55.23
CA ALA A 370 -37.38 20.58 56.25
C ALA A 370 -37.93 21.89 55.68
N GLU A 371 -37.42 22.35 54.53
CA GLU A 371 -37.96 23.50 53.80
C GLU A 371 -39.32 23.18 53.17
N ASP A 372 -39.58 21.95 52.73
CA ASP A 372 -40.86 21.51 52.18
C ASP A 372 -41.98 21.32 53.24
N LEU A 373 -41.65 21.35 54.53
CA LEU A 373 -42.58 21.18 55.66
C LEU A 373 -42.95 22.49 56.39
N LEU A 374 -42.44 23.63 55.93
CA LEU A 374 -42.80 25.00 56.37
C LEU A 374 -43.67 25.70 55.32
#